data_AF-A0A5C6XAQ3-F1
#
_entry.id   AF-A0A5C6XAQ3-F1
#
_cell.length_a   1.000
_cell.length_b   1.000
_cell.length_c   1.000
_cell.angle_alpha   90.00
_cell.angle_beta   90.00
_cell.angle_gamma   90.00
#
_symmetry.space_group_name_H-M   'P 1'
#
loop_
_entity.id
_entity.type
_entity.pdbx_description
1 polymer ?
#
loop_
_entity_poly.entity_id
_entity_poly.type
_entity_poly.pdbx_seq_one_letter_code
_entity_poly.pdbx_strand_id
1 'polypeptide(L)'
;MLQTGTSMSFASSSASGDLLEPYAVPNALVELVRSAESWLMIVSPYFDPWRHLRDALVDAREAGVKIKFLIREEQMREKRVIRHFRELELKPLALKRLHAKIYISDKQALLTSMNLLSGSRESVEFGLCIDRQRHPELYDGVFHQALNLFKKSEFVELPSPKPKGVPVQKAAPVQKTAPVQKTAPVKTWTPPAKAVASVSAPTQNAAKKMSASGSKADEAAIQRLSKTEAESYRLWRAKHSVHRVAKERQLKESTIRTHLAAAIEVGLIPVEHVVTEKQRNIIAEAVGKVGPNAGKGAIVKTSRGPVCYGEVACVLAGMKAPSAPGRR
;
A
#
# COMPACT_ATOMS: atom_id res chain seq x y z
N MET A 1 39.95 -24.00 -24.42
CA MET A 1 38.71 -24.76 -24.15
C MET A 1 38.46 -24.75 -22.65
N LEU A 2 37.21 -24.55 -22.20
CA LEU A 2 36.82 -24.74 -20.80
C LEU A 2 35.44 -25.42 -20.78
N GLN A 3 35.45 -26.74 -20.53
CA GLN A 3 34.26 -27.49 -20.11
C GLN A 3 34.44 -27.86 -18.65
N THR A 4 33.59 -27.31 -17.78
CA THR A 4 33.19 -27.93 -16.52
C THR A 4 31.71 -27.64 -16.33
N GLY A 5 30.88 -28.69 -16.44
CA GLY A 5 29.43 -28.58 -16.27
C GLY A 5 29.00 -29.01 -14.88
N THR A 6 28.06 -28.28 -14.29
CA THR A 6 27.24 -28.76 -13.16
C THR A 6 25.78 -28.48 -13.50
N SER A 7 25.10 -29.47 -14.10
CA SER A 7 23.67 -29.39 -14.35
C SER A 7 22.93 -29.60 -13.03
N MET A 8 22.53 -28.50 -12.38
CA MET A 8 21.58 -28.57 -11.26
C MET A 8 20.18 -28.81 -11.81
N SER A 9 19.79 -30.09 -11.89
CA SER A 9 18.41 -30.49 -12.16
C SER A 9 17.50 -30.12 -10.99
N PHE A 10 16.95 -28.91 -11.04
CA PHE A 10 15.84 -28.51 -10.18
C PHE A 10 14.59 -29.34 -10.51
N ALA A 11 14.48 -30.50 -9.87
CA ALA A 11 13.27 -31.32 -9.83
C ALA A 11 12.20 -30.65 -8.96
N SER A 12 11.72 -29.48 -9.40
CA SER A 12 10.50 -28.89 -8.86
C SER A 12 9.32 -29.64 -9.47
N SER A 13 8.47 -30.25 -8.63
CA SER A 13 7.07 -30.43 -9.04
C SER A 13 6.50 -29.05 -9.40
N SER A 14 5.59 -28.98 -10.37
CA SER A 14 5.03 -27.72 -10.87
C SER A 14 3.94 -27.17 -9.95
N ALA A 15 4.31 -27.03 -8.67
CA ALA A 15 3.67 -26.24 -7.63
C ALA A 15 3.60 -24.75 -8.06
N SER A 16 2.67 -24.48 -8.97
CA SER A 16 2.31 -23.18 -9.48
C SER A 16 1.35 -22.47 -8.53
N GLY A 17 1.16 -21.18 -8.74
CA GLY A 17 0.13 -20.36 -8.10
C GLY A 17 -0.19 -19.18 -9.01
N ASP A 18 -1.33 -18.54 -8.78
CA ASP A 18 -1.80 -17.42 -9.57
C ASP A 18 -0.98 -16.16 -9.25
N LEU A 19 -0.04 -15.81 -10.12
CA LEU A 19 0.76 -14.58 -10.01
C LEU A 19 -0.16 -13.37 -10.18
N LEU A 20 -0.16 -12.48 -9.19
CA LEU A 20 -1.04 -11.32 -9.15
C LEU A 20 -0.40 -10.11 -9.83
N GLU A 21 -1.20 -9.46 -10.67
CA GLU A 21 -0.93 -8.11 -11.18
C GLU A 21 -0.63 -7.13 -10.03
N PRO A 22 0.32 -6.19 -10.18
CA PRO A 22 0.85 -5.41 -9.04
C PRO A 22 -0.16 -4.61 -8.22
N TYR A 23 -1.30 -4.26 -8.81
CA TYR A 23 -2.39 -3.52 -8.16
C TYR A 23 -3.58 -4.41 -7.75
N ALA A 24 -3.54 -5.71 -8.04
CA ALA A 24 -4.56 -6.66 -7.60
C ALA A 24 -4.35 -7.09 -6.13
N VAL A 25 -3.09 -7.12 -5.67
CA VAL A 25 -2.67 -7.57 -4.33
C VAL A 25 -3.51 -7.00 -3.16
N PRO A 26 -3.84 -5.69 -3.09
CA PRO A 26 -4.61 -5.15 -1.96
C PRO A 26 -6.07 -5.64 -1.95
N ASN A 27 -6.65 -5.92 -3.12
CA ASN A 27 -8.00 -6.47 -3.24
C ASN A 27 -7.99 -7.98 -2.96
N ALA A 28 -6.99 -8.71 -3.49
CA ALA A 28 -6.81 -10.14 -3.23
C ALA A 28 -6.66 -10.43 -1.73
N LEU A 29 -5.97 -9.57 -0.97
CA LEU A 29 -5.94 -9.67 0.48
C LEU A 29 -7.33 -9.52 1.13
N VAL A 30 -8.11 -8.51 0.72
CA VAL A 30 -9.44 -8.27 1.31
C VAL A 30 -10.38 -9.44 1.02
N GLU A 31 -10.33 -10.02 -0.18
CA GLU A 31 -11.11 -11.21 -0.52
C GLU A 31 -10.57 -12.50 0.16
N LEU A 32 -9.27 -12.61 0.42
CA LEU A 32 -8.69 -13.69 1.25
C LEU A 32 -9.20 -13.63 2.70
N VAL A 33 -9.33 -12.42 3.26
CA VAL A 33 -9.92 -12.22 4.60
C VAL A 33 -11.42 -12.56 4.60
N ARG A 34 -12.18 -12.12 3.59
CA ARG A 34 -13.62 -12.34 3.48
C ARG A 34 -14.02 -13.79 3.19
N SER A 35 -13.17 -14.54 2.50
CA SER A 35 -13.47 -15.92 2.10
C SER A 35 -13.09 -16.97 3.13
N ALA A 36 -12.35 -16.59 4.18
CA ALA A 36 -11.99 -17.46 5.31
C ALA A 36 -13.26 -17.92 6.07
N GLU A 37 -13.34 -19.21 6.42
CA GLU A 37 -14.52 -19.77 7.11
C GLU A 37 -14.24 -20.17 8.57
N SER A 38 -13.06 -20.71 8.86
CA SER A 38 -12.72 -21.28 10.17
C SER A 38 -11.50 -20.64 10.84
N TRP A 39 -10.48 -20.25 10.07
CA TRP A 39 -9.30 -19.57 10.60
C TRP A 39 -8.58 -18.71 9.56
N LEU A 40 -7.81 -17.74 10.07
CA LEU A 40 -6.99 -16.82 9.30
C LEU A 40 -5.68 -16.57 10.04
N MET A 41 -4.55 -16.66 9.34
CA MET A 41 -3.24 -16.28 9.86
C MET A 41 -2.67 -15.10 9.08
N ILE A 42 -2.29 -14.06 9.80
CA ILE A 42 -1.69 -12.84 9.27
C ILE A 42 -0.28 -12.70 9.82
N VAL A 43 0.72 -12.66 8.94
CA VAL A 43 2.10 -12.31 9.26
C VAL A 43 2.41 -11.00 8.53
N SER A 44 2.67 -9.91 9.27
CA SER A 44 3.06 -8.63 8.67
C SER A 44 3.95 -7.83 9.62
N PRO A 45 5.04 -7.20 9.16
CA PRO A 45 5.94 -6.43 10.03
C PRO A 45 5.42 -5.03 10.38
N TYR A 46 4.26 -4.60 9.85
CA TYR A 46 3.61 -3.31 10.12
C TYR A 46 2.08 -3.46 10.11
N PHE A 47 1.36 -2.62 10.87
CA PHE A 47 -0.11 -2.68 10.96
C PHE A 47 -0.80 -1.31 11.22
N ASP A 48 -1.34 -0.74 10.14
CA ASP A 48 -2.21 0.45 10.07
C ASP A 48 -3.26 0.18 8.97
N PRO A 49 -4.29 -0.65 9.23
CA PRO A 49 -5.18 -1.16 8.18
C PRO A 49 -6.09 -0.05 7.62
N TRP A 50 -6.18 0.04 6.29
CA TRP A 50 -7.17 0.88 5.62
C TRP A 50 -8.59 0.36 5.86
N ARG A 51 -9.59 1.22 5.65
CA ARG A 51 -11.00 0.95 5.97
C ARG A 51 -11.47 -0.44 5.52
N HIS A 52 -11.46 -0.76 4.23
CA HIS A 52 -12.00 -2.05 3.76
C HIS A 52 -11.29 -3.30 4.31
N LEU A 53 -10.01 -3.21 4.68
CA LEU A 53 -9.29 -4.30 5.35
C LEU A 53 -9.69 -4.40 6.82
N ARG A 54 -9.84 -3.26 7.52
CA ARG A 54 -10.39 -3.22 8.88
C ARG A 54 -11.81 -3.80 8.91
N ASP A 55 -12.68 -3.32 8.02
CA ASP A 55 -14.08 -3.74 7.91
C ASP A 55 -14.13 -5.28 7.72
N ALA A 56 -13.39 -5.83 6.74
CA ALA A 56 -13.32 -7.28 6.50
C ALA A 56 -12.75 -8.10 7.69
N LEU A 57 -11.83 -7.55 8.48
CA LEU A 57 -11.30 -8.21 9.68
C LEU A 57 -12.32 -8.22 10.84
N VAL A 58 -13.24 -7.24 10.89
CA VAL A 58 -14.39 -7.26 11.81
C VAL A 58 -15.41 -8.30 11.33
N ASP A 59 -15.78 -8.25 10.04
CA ASP A 59 -16.74 -9.17 9.42
C ASP A 59 -16.35 -10.64 9.66
N ALA A 60 -15.09 -11.01 9.36
CA ALA A 60 -14.58 -12.37 9.53
C ALA A 60 -14.54 -12.81 11.00
N ARG A 61 -14.14 -11.92 11.91
CA ARG A 61 -14.13 -12.18 13.36
C ARG A 61 -15.55 -12.44 13.88
N GLU A 62 -16.53 -11.67 13.44
CA GLU A 62 -17.93 -11.79 13.86
C GLU A 62 -18.62 -13.02 13.24
N ALA A 63 -18.18 -13.46 12.06
CA ALA A 63 -18.50 -14.78 11.51
C ALA A 63 -17.82 -15.96 12.25
N GLY A 64 -16.99 -15.70 13.26
CA GLY A 64 -16.33 -16.71 14.09
C GLY A 64 -14.96 -17.20 13.60
N VAL A 65 -14.40 -16.59 12.54
CA VAL A 65 -13.09 -16.96 11.99
C VAL A 65 -12.00 -16.72 13.03
N LYS A 66 -11.20 -17.75 13.31
CA LYS A 66 -10.13 -17.69 14.31
C LYS A 66 -8.89 -16.99 13.74
N ILE A 67 -8.83 -15.66 13.92
CA ILE A 67 -7.73 -14.81 13.44
C ILE A 67 -6.52 -14.89 14.38
N LYS A 68 -5.36 -15.33 13.86
CA LYS A 68 -4.04 -15.21 14.50
C LYS A 68 -3.21 -14.15 13.77
N PHE A 69 -2.59 -13.25 14.53
CA PHE A 69 -1.75 -12.19 13.97
C PHE A 69 -0.32 -12.30 14.52
N LEU A 70 0.68 -12.21 13.65
CA LEU A 70 2.10 -12.11 13.99
C LEU A 70 2.67 -10.79 13.47
N ILE A 71 3.14 -9.94 14.38
CA ILE A 71 3.72 -8.63 14.08
C ILE A 71 5.21 -8.56 14.48
N ARG A 72 5.92 -7.59 13.90
CA ARG A 72 7.26 -7.19 14.34
C ARG A 72 7.19 -6.64 15.77
N GLU A 73 8.04 -7.10 16.68
CA GLU A 73 8.04 -6.70 18.10
C GLU A 73 8.08 -5.17 18.28
N GLU A 74 8.94 -4.49 17.53
CA GLU A 74 9.17 -3.05 17.65
C GLU A 74 7.90 -2.22 17.41
N GLN A 75 6.92 -2.76 16.65
CA GLN A 75 5.60 -2.14 16.42
C GLN A 75 4.70 -2.15 17.66
N MET A 76 4.88 -3.09 18.58
CA MET A 76 4.07 -3.18 19.82
C MET A 76 4.35 -2.03 20.80
N ARG A 77 5.31 -1.17 20.49
CA ARG A 77 5.61 0.08 21.20
C ARG A 77 4.79 1.27 20.66
N GLU A 78 4.16 1.13 19.49
CA GLU A 78 3.41 2.21 18.84
C GLU A 78 1.95 2.30 19.30
N LYS A 79 1.58 3.46 19.86
CA LYS A 79 0.21 3.73 20.34
C LYS A 79 -0.87 3.57 19.26
N ARG A 80 -0.54 3.77 17.97
CA ARG A 80 -1.45 3.54 16.85
C ARG A 80 -1.70 2.05 16.65
N VAL A 81 -0.64 1.26 16.49
CA VAL A 81 -0.69 -0.21 16.34
C VAL A 81 -1.46 -0.88 17.49
N ILE A 82 -1.13 -0.53 18.75
CA ILE A 82 -1.85 -1.01 19.95
C ILE A 82 -3.35 -0.70 19.85
N ARG A 83 -3.70 0.52 19.40
CA ARG A 83 -5.10 0.92 19.24
C ARG A 83 -5.80 0.11 18.15
N HIS A 84 -5.17 -0.16 17.01
CA HIS A 84 -5.77 -0.98 15.95
C HIS A 84 -6.06 -2.41 16.42
N PHE A 85 -5.15 -3.03 17.18
CA PHE A 85 -5.40 -4.35 17.77
C PHE A 85 -6.56 -4.34 18.78
N ARG A 86 -6.65 -3.31 19.65
CA ARG A 86 -7.81 -3.16 20.56
C ARG A 86 -9.12 -2.88 19.82
N GLU A 87 -9.12 -2.02 18.80
CA GLU A 87 -10.29 -1.67 17.97
C GLU A 87 -10.84 -2.88 17.19
N LEU A 88 -10.03 -3.92 16.98
CA LEU A 88 -10.41 -5.17 16.32
C LEU A 88 -10.56 -6.35 17.29
N GLU A 89 -10.29 -6.15 18.59
CA GLU A 89 -10.22 -7.18 19.64
C GLU A 89 -9.22 -8.34 19.35
N LEU A 90 -8.22 -8.07 18.51
CA LEU A 90 -7.19 -9.03 18.12
C LEU A 90 -6.05 -9.07 19.14
N LYS A 91 -5.58 -10.29 19.46
CA LYS A 91 -4.42 -10.54 20.33
C LYS A 91 -3.22 -10.97 19.49
N PRO A 92 -2.29 -10.05 19.15
CA PRO A 92 -1.14 -10.39 18.32
C PRO A 92 -0.05 -11.13 19.11
N LEU A 93 0.72 -11.94 18.38
CA LEU A 93 2.02 -12.47 18.78
C LEU A 93 3.13 -11.61 18.16
N ALA A 94 4.32 -11.59 18.77
CA ALA A 94 5.43 -10.74 18.33
C ALA A 94 6.69 -11.52 17.97
N LEU A 95 7.40 -11.06 16.94
CA LEU A 95 8.71 -11.58 16.56
C LEU A 95 9.70 -10.45 16.23
N LYS A 96 10.85 -10.47 16.90
CA LYS A 96 11.98 -9.55 16.67
C LYS A 96 12.45 -9.66 15.22
N ARG A 97 12.78 -8.55 14.56
CA ARG A 97 13.29 -8.49 13.17
C ARG A 97 12.37 -9.12 12.10
N LEU A 98 11.09 -9.40 12.37
CA LEU A 98 10.14 -9.92 11.36
C LEU A 98 10.14 -9.04 10.10
N HIS A 99 10.17 -9.64 8.92
CA HIS A 99 9.98 -8.92 7.64
C HIS A 99 9.11 -9.66 6.60
N ALA A 100 8.85 -10.96 6.78
CA ALA A 100 7.94 -11.70 5.91
C ALA A 100 6.53 -11.09 5.93
N LYS A 101 5.85 -11.10 4.78
CA LYS A 101 4.42 -10.80 4.67
C LYS A 101 3.73 -12.02 4.08
N ILE A 102 2.90 -12.68 4.88
CA ILE A 102 2.21 -13.93 4.54
C ILE A 102 0.79 -13.81 5.09
N TYR A 103 -0.20 -13.96 4.22
CA TYR A 103 -1.61 -13.93 4.59
C TYR A 103 -2.22 -15.26 4.14
N ILE A 104 -2.80 -16.03 5.04
CA ILE A 104 -3.30 -17.37 4.72
C ILE A 104 -4.54 -17.70 5.54
N SER A 105 -5.64 -17.99 4.86
CA SER A 105 -6.86 -18.57 5.41
C SER A 105 -6.90 -20.07 5.13
N ASP A 106 -7.87 -20.75 5.72
CA ASP A 106 -8.17 -22.16 5.48
C ASP A 106 -8.37 -22.58 4.01
N LYS A 107 -8.73 -21.62 3.14
CA LYS A 107 -8.95 -21.82 1.70
C LYS A 107 -7.80 -21.39 0.78
N GLN A 108 -7.05 -20.34 1.13
CA GLN A 108 -6.05 -19.76 0.22
C GLN A 108 -4.95 -18.98 0.93
N ALA A 109 -3.78 -18.88 0.28
CA ALA A 109 -2.63 -18.13 0.74
C ALA A 109 -2.22 -17.02 -0.24
N LEU A 110 -1.64 -15.93 0.29
CA LEU A 110 -1.05 -14.82 -0.43
C LEU A 110 0.34 -14.53 0.13
N LEU A 111 1.37 -14.80 -0.69
CA LEU A 111 2.74 -14.36 -0.48
C LEU A 111 2.95 -13.04 -1.21
N THR A 112 3.54 -12.01 -0.58
CA THR A 112 3.62 -10.68 -1.20
C THR A 112 4.73 -9.79 -0.62
N SER A 113 5.10 -8.72 -1.34
CA SER A 113 5.84 -7.56 -0.81
C SER A 113 4.99 -6.62 0.06
N MET A 114 3.66 -6.69 -0.02
CA MET A 114 2.76 -5.71 0.59
C MET A 114 2.71 -5.81 2.12
N ASN A 115 2.92 -4.68 2.79
CA ASN A 115 2.69 -4.54 4.24
C ASN A 115 1.26 -4.07 4.53
N LEU A 116 0.74 -4.34 5.72
CA LEU A 116 -0.59 -3.86 6.14
C LEU A 116 -0.57 -2.39 6.60
N LEU A 117 -0.17 -1.48 5.71
CA LEU A 117 -0.18 -0.03 5.94
C LEU A 117 -1.23 0.65 5.06
N SER A 118 -1.82 1.75 5.56
CA SER A 118 -2.87 2.49 4.85
C SER A 118 -2.45 2.96 3.45
N GLY A 119 -1.18 3.37 3.29
CA GLY A 119 -0.60 3.72 1.99
C GLY A 119 -0.16 2.55 1.10
N SER A 120 -0.03 1.33 1.63
CA SER A 120 0.38 0.17 0.82
C SER A 120 -0.69 -0.29 -0.16
N ARG A 121 -1.95 0.14 0.02
CA ARG A 121 -3.04 -0.09 -0.96
C ARG A 121 -2.78 0.60 -2.31
N GLU A 122 -1.89 1.59 -2.34
CA GLU A 122 -1.55 2.42 -3.51
C GLU A 122 -0.07 2.25 -3.93
N SER A 123 0.61 1.23 -3.38
CA SER A 123 1.92 0.74 -3.83
C SER A 123 1.83 -0.03 -5.16
N VAL A 124 2.96 -0.13 -5.84
CA VAL A 124 3.24 -1.24 -6.77
C VAL A 124 3.80 -2.37 -5.91
N GLU A 125 3.08 -3.46 -5.79
CA GLU A 125 3.48 -4.64 -5.01
C GLU A 125 3.67 -5.85 -5.96
N PHE A 126 4.16 -6.98 -5.48
CA PHE A 126 3.99 -8.27 -6.16
C PHE A 126 3.23 -9.23 -5.24
N GLY A 127 2.49 -10.18 -5.80
CA GLY A 127 1.80 -11.21 -5.02
C GLY A 127 1.72 -12.53 -5.76
N LEU A 128 1.74 -13.63 -5.01
CA LEU A 128 1.39 -14.96 -5.49
C LEU A 128 0.21 -15.44 -4.67
N CYS A 129 -0.93 -15.66 -5.33
CA CYS A 129 -2.11 -16.26 -4.72
C CYS A 129 -2.08 -17.78 -4.92
N ILE A 130 -2.46 -18.53 -3.89
CA ILE A 130 -2.36 -19.98 -3.85
C ILE A 130 -3.67 -20.51 -3.29
N ASP A 131 -4.59 -20.89 -4.19
CA ASP A 131 -5.81 -21.60 -3.82
C ASP A 131 -5.47 -23.03 -3.35
N ARG A 132 -6.04 -23.44 -2.21
CA ARG A 132 -5.73 -24.73 -1.59
C ARG A 132 -6.23 -25.93 -2.39
N GLN A 133 -7.36 -25.81 -3.08
CA GLN A 133 -7.94 -26.92 -3.84
C GLN A 133 -7.16 -27.16 -5.14
N ARG A 134 -6.65 -26.08 -5.76
CA ARG A 134 -5.81 -26.14 -6.97
C ARG A 134 -4.36 -26.54 -6.68
N HIS A 135 -3.78 -26.04 -5.58
CA HIS A 135 -2.35 -26.15 -5.30
C HIS A 135 -2.05 -26.60 -3.86
N PRO A 136 -2.56 -27.77 -3.42
CA PRO A 136 -2.48 -28.20 -2.02
C PRO A 136 -1.05 -28.33 -1.49
N GLU A 137 -0.13 -28.93 -2.26
CA GLU A 137 1.28 -29.08 -1.85
C GLU A 137 1.96 -27.72 -1.55
N LEU A 138 1.74 -26.73 -2.43
CA LEU A 138 2.30 -25.40 -2.27
C LEU A 138 1.66 -24.67 -1.07
N TYR A 139 0.34 -24.76 -0.97
CA TYR A 139 -0.43 -24.18 0.13
C TYR A 139 0.03 -24.74 1.48
N ASP A 140 0.13 -26.06 1.63
CA ASP A 140 0.51 -26.69 2.89
C ASP A 140 1.99 -26.38 3.23
N GLY A 141 2.87 -26.28 2.22
CA GLY A 141 4.22 -25.75 2.36
C GLY A 141 4.25 -24.32 2.94
N VAL A 142 3.43 -23.41 2.41
CA VAL A 142 3.30 -22.03 2.94
C VAL A 142 2.69 -22.02 4.34
N PHE A 143 1.68 -22.85 4.60
CA PHE A 143 1.08 -23.01 5.92
C PHE A 143 2.12 -23.45 6.97
N HIS A 144 2.95 -24.45 6.65
CA HIS A 144 4.03 -24.90 7.52
C HIS A 144 5.06 -23.80 7.79
N GLN A 145 5.44 -22.99 6.79
CA GLN A 145 6.35 -21.86 6.99
C GLN A 145 5.73 -20.77 7.90
N ALA A 146 4.47 -20.40 7.66
CA ALA A 146 3.76 -19.44 8.51
C ALA A 146 3.65 -19.95 9.96
N LEU A 147 3.23 -21.21 10.14
CA LEU A 147 3.15 -21.85 11.46
C LEU A 147 4.51 -21.92 12.17
N ASN A 148 5.60 -22.13 11.43
CA ASN A 148 6.96 -22.13 12.00
C ASN A 148 7.46 -20.73 12.39
N LEU A 149 6.91 -19.64 11.82
CA LEU A 149 7.12 -18.28 12.35
C LEU A 149 6.35 -18.07 13.65
N PHE A 150 5.10 -18.53 13.73
CA PHE A 150 4.31 -18.48 14.98
C PHE A 150 4.96 -19.28 16.12
N LYS A 151 5.51 -20.48 15.86
CA LYS A 151 6.26 -21.28 16.86
C LYS A 151 7.51 -20.57 17.42
N LYS A 152 8.04 -19.56 16.72
CA LYS A 152 9.22 -18.78 17.13
C LYS A 152 8.84 -17.44 17.79
N SER A 153 7.55 -17.13 17.91
CA SER A 153 7.05 -15.86 18.41
C SER A 153 6.73 -15.88 19.91
N GLU A 154 6.95 -14.76 20.57
CA GLU A 154 6.62 -14.55 21.99
C GLU A 154 5.21 -13.91 22.10
N PHE A 155 4.47 -14.23 23.17
CA PHE A 155 3.20 -13.57 23.45
C PHE A 155 3.42 -12.19 24.06
N VAL A 156 2.68 -11.19 23.57
CA VAL A 156 2.76 -9.81 24.07
C VAL A 156 1.40 -9.39 24.59
N GLU A 157 1.32 -9.21 25.90
CA GLU A 157 0.18 -8.53 26.51
C GLU A 157 0.09 -7.10 25.96
N LEU A 158 -1.08 -6.75 25.41
CA LEU A 158 -1.38 -5.37 25.06
C LEU A 158 -1.37 -4.55 26.37
N PRO A 159 -0.56 -3.48 26.48
CA PRO A 159 -0.53 -2.65 27.69
C PRO A 159 -1.94 -2.19 28.04
N SER A 160 -2.27 -2.09 29.33
CA SER A 160 -3.60 -1.61 29.74
C SER A 160 -3.83 -0.14 29.32
N PRO A 161 -5.07 0.28 29.03
CA PRO A 161 -5.39 1.70 28.90
C PRO A 161 -5.22 2.37 30.27
N LYS A 162 -4.29 3.32 30.39
CA LYS A 162 -4.21 4.18 31.58
C LYS A 162 -5.57 4.88 31.76
N PRO A 163 -6.15 4.89 32.98
CA PRO A 163 -7.42 5.55 33.21
C PRO A 163 -7.32 7.03 32.85
N LYS A 164 -8.36 7.57 32.20
CA LYS A 164 -8.45 9.00 31.93
C LYS A 164 -8.68 9.71 33.26
N GLY A 165 -7.77 10.61 33.64
CA GLY A 165 -7.93 11.40 34.85
C GLY A 165 -9.20 12.26 34.80
N VAL A 166 -9.98 12.22 35.88
CA VAL A 166 -11.13 13.11 36.10
C VAL A 166 -10.62 14.56 36.18
N PRO A 167 -11.36 15.58 35.68
CA PRO A 167 -10.89 16.96 35.71
C PRO A 167 -10.71 17.48 37.14
N VAL A 168 -9.46 17.68 37.56
CA VAL A 168 -9.12 18.30 38.85
C VAL A 168 -9.43 19.79 38.78
N GLN A 169 -10.38 20.26 39.60
CA GLN A 169 -10.67 21.68 39.77
C GLN A 169 -9.50 22.40 40.46
N LYS A 170 -9.25 23.66 40.10
CA LYS A 170 -8.20 24.46 40.73
C LYS A 170 -8.60 24.90 42.14
N ALA A 171 -7.76 24.59 43.12
CA ALA A 171 -7.66 25.31 44.39
C ALA A 171 -6.22 25.83 44.58
N ALA A 172 -6.06 26.92 45.32
CA ALA A 172 -4.82 27.69 45.46
C ALA A 172 -4.11 27.43 46.83
N PRO A 173 -2.86 27.87 47.04
CA PRO A 173 -1.88 27.05 47.78
C PRO A 173 -1.42 27.59 49.14
N VAL A 174 -1.01 26.69 50.06
CA VAL A 174 -0.36 27.05 51.34
C VAL A 174 0.86 26.18 51.66
N GLN A 175 2.04 26.78 51.48
CA GLN A 175 3.27 26.68 52.28
C GLN A 175 4.05 25.33 52.40
N LYS A 176 5.26 25.44 52.97
CA LYS A 176 6.32 24.42 53.04
C LYS A 176 6.63 24.06 54.49
N THR A 177 6.97 22.80 54.75
CA THR A 177 8.03 22.42 55.70
C THR A 177 8.80 21.19 55.18
N ALA A 178 10.08 21.12 55.57
CA ALA A 178 11.00 19.99 55.43
C ALA A 178 12.01 20.11 56.60
N PRO A 179 12.69 19.04 57.06
CA PRO A 179 13.92 18.62 56.37
C PRO A 179 14.19 17.07 56.34
N VAL A 180 14.75 16.51 55.26
CA VAL A 180 16.19 16.15 55.03
C VAL A 180 16.72 15.09 56.03
N GLN A 181 17.13 13.89 55.60
CA GLN A 181 18.49 13.42 55.17
C GLN A 181 18.36 11.96 54.65
N LYS A 182 19.22 11.31 53.85
CA LYS A 182 20.60 11.49 53.29
C LYS A 182 20.75 10.43 52.13
N THR A 183 21.71 10.36 51.19
CA THR A 183 22.94 11.10 50.78
C THR A 183 23.13 10.92 49.25
N ALA A 184 24.22 11.44 48.65
CA ALA A 184 24.83 11.00 47.37
C ALA A 184 26.35 10.69 47.62
N PRO A 185 27.22 10.29 46.65
CA PRO A 185 27.55 10.97 45.38
C PRO A 185 27.41 10.07 44.12
N VAL A 186 27.07 10.53 42.91
CA VAL A 186 27.74 11.49 41.97
C VAL A 186 29.00 10.97 41.29
N LYS A 187 28.92 10.77 39.95
CA LYS A 187 29.79 11.43 38.95
C LYS A 187 29.15 11.42 37.55
N THR A 188 29.50 12.42 36.74
CA THR A 188 28.86 12.77 35.46
C THR A 188 29.88 12.86 34.32
N TRP A 189 29.47 12.67 33.05
CA TRP A 189 30.17 13.31 31.93
C TRP A 189 29.34 13.45 30.63
N THR A 190 29.29 14.68 30.10
CA THR A 190 28.97 15.12 28.71
C THR A 190 29.24 16.63 28.63
N PRO A 191 29.39 17.26 27.44
CA PRO A 191 29.97 16.83 26.16
C PRO A 191 31.16 17.77 25.79
N PRO A 192 31.50 17.93 24.49
CA PRO A 192 31.63 19.30 23.95
C PRO A 192 31.00 19.47 22.54
N ALA A 193 31.06 20.68 21.97
CA ALA A 193 30.46 21.01 20.66
C ALA A 193 31.25 22.09 19.87
N LYS A 194 31.09 22.07 18.53
CA LYS A 194 31.75 22.90 17.49
C LYS A 194 33.25 22.52 17.26
N ALA A 195 33.86 22.73 16.08
CA ALA A 195 33.43 23.52 14.92
C ALA A 195 33.86 22.93 13.53
N VAL A 196 33.32 23.55 12.47
CA VAL A 196 33.57 23.52 11.00
C VAL A 196 34.76 22.70 10.41
N ALA A 197 34.52 21.91 9.33
CA ALA A 197 35.04 22.14 7.95
C ALA A 197 35.06 20.92 6.98
N SER A 198 34.31 21.03 5.86
CA SER A 198 34.61 20.59 4.46
C SER A 198 35.02 19.14 4.07
N VAL A 199 34.60 18.75 2.84
CA VAL A 199 34.98 17.57 2.00
C VAL A 199 34.74 16.15 2.60
N SER A 200 34.38 15.08 1.86
CA SER A 200 34.22 14.83 0.41
C SER A 200 33.01 13.91 0.13
N ALA A 201 32.55 13.87 -1.13
CA ALA A 201 31.62 12.82 -1.61
C ALA A 201 32.38 11.55 -2.05
N PRO A 202 31.75 10.37 -1.91
CA PRO A 202 31.54 9.50 -3.08
C PRO A 202 30.16 8.79 -3.05
N THR A 203 29.57 8.29 -4.15
CA THR A 203 29.77 8.55 -5.59
C THR A 203 28.45 8.19 -6.30
N GLN A 204 28.04 8.97 -7.31
CA GLN A 204 26.91 8.61 -8.17
C GLN A 204 27.32 7.53 -9.17
N ASN A 205 26.70 6.34 -9.17
CA ASN A 205 26.65 5.45 -10.35
C ASN A 205 25.63 4.30 -10.25
N ALA A 206 24.34 4.62 -10.39
CA ALA A 206 23.29 3.64 -10.73
C ALA A 206 22.08 4.24 -11.50
N ALA A 207 22.10 5.55 -11.79
CA ALA A 207 20.92 6.31 -12.23
C ALA A 207 21.14 7.03 -13.58
N LYS A 208 21.67 6.31 -14.59
CA LYS A 208 21.92 6.90 -15.93
C LYS A 208 21.69 5.93 -17.11
N LYS A 209 20.52 5.29 -17.16
CA LYS A 209 20.00 4.66 -18.39
C LYS A 209 18.47 4.51 -18.35
N MET A 210 17.74 5.62 -18.54
CA MET A 210 16.34 5.74 -19.00
C MET A 210 15.81 7.17 -18.72
N SER A 211 16.41 8.16 -19.37
CA SER A 211 15.88 9.53 -19.46
C SER A 211 16.37 10.18 -20.76
N ALA A 212 15.66 11.21 -21.22
CA ALA A 212 15.91 11.94 -22.47
C ALA A 212 15.76 11.14 -23.78
N SER A 213 14.55 10.65 -24.04
CA SER A 213 13.94 10.86 -25.36
C SER A 213 12.58 11.54 -25.17
N GLY A 214 12.42 12.71 -25.79
CA GLY A 214 11.14 13.36 -26.03
C GLY A 214 11.11 13.70 -27.51
N SER A 215 10.08 13.27 -28.23
CA SER A 215 9.97 13.59 -29.65
C SER A 215 9.66 15.08 -29.85
N LYS A 216 9.96 15.64 -31.02
CA LYS A 216 9.51 17.00 -31.38
C LYS A 216 7.97 17.12 -31.37
N ALA A 217 7.25 16.02 -31.58
CA ALA A 217 5.80 15.98 -31.48
C ALA A 217 5.32 16.00 -30.02
N ASP A 218 6.08 15.42 -29.08
CA ASP A 218 5.73 15.40 -27.65
C ASP A 218 5.71 16.84 -27.11
N GLU A 219 6.77 17.62 -27.35
CA GLU A 219 6.83 19.02 -26.91
C GLU A 219 5.78 19.89 -27.59
N ALA A 220 5.48 19.66 -28.88
CA ALA A 220 4.39 20.34 -29.57
C ALA A 220 3.00 19.98 -29.02
N ALA A 221 2.81 18.77 -28.50
CA ALA A 221 1.60 18.37 -27.80
C ALA A 221 1.55 18.93 -26.36
N ILE A 222 2.68 18.99 -25.65
CA ILE A 222 2.78 19.60 -24.31
C ILE A 222 2.42 21.09 -24.36
N GLN A 223 2.75 21.80 -25.44
CA GLN A 223 2.38 23.20 -25.65
C GLN A 223 0.86 23.44 -25.79
N ARG A 224 0.05 22.40 -26.06
CA ARG A 224 -1.42 22.50 -26.09
C ARG A 224 -2.07 22.36 -24.72
N LEU A 225 -1.32 21.93 -23.70
CA LEU A 225 -1.79 21.79 -22.33
C LEU A 225 -1.68 23.13 -21.59
N SER A 226 -2.65 23.45 -20.72
CA SER A 226 -2.50 24.58 -19.82
C SER A 226 -1.34 24.36 -18.84
N LYS A 227 -0.86 25.45 -18.20
CA LYS A 227 0.28 25.40 -17.26
C LYS A 227 0.12 24.33 -16.17
N THR A 228 -1.08 24.19 -15.60
CA THR A 228 -1.41 23.22 -14.55
C THR A 228 -1.55 21.78 -15.06
N GLU A 229 -1.95 21.60 -16.32
CA GLU A 229 -2.03 20.30 -16.97
C GLU A 229 -0.64 19.80 -17.38
N ALA A 230 0.16 20.65 -18.02
CA ALA A 230 1.54 20.36 -18.38
C ALA A 230 2.42 20.05 -17.16
N GLU A 231 2.20 20.74 -16.03
CA GLU A 231 2.85 20.42 -14.75
C GLU A 231 2.42 19.05 -14.21
N SER A 232 1.11 18.75 -14.22
CA SER A 232 0.59 17.43 -13.80
C SER A 232 1.13 16.31 -14.68
N TYR A 233 1.21 16.52 -15.99
CA TYR A 233 1.79 15.58 -16.95
C TYR A 233 3.28 15.35 -16.71
N ARG A 234 4.10 16.41 -16.55
CA ARG A 234 5.54 16.28 -16.27
C ARG A 234 5.81 15.53 -14.97
N LEU A 235 5.07 15.84 -13.90
CA LEU A 235 5.19 15.13 -12.63
C LEU A 235 4.69 13.68 -12.73
N TRP A 236 3.67 13.40 -13.54
CA TRP A 236 3.21 12.03 -13.80
C TRP A 236 4.25 11.24 -14.60
N ARG A 237 4.82 11.81 -15.66
CA ARG A 237 5.90 11.21 -16.47
C ARG A 237 7.14 10.87 -15.65
N ALA A 238 7.40 11.59 -14.56
CA ALA A 238 8.52 11.32 -13.65
C ALA A 238 8.21 10.33 -12.50
N LYS A 239 6.93 10.09 -12.18
CA LYS A 239 6.51 9.35 -10.96
C LYS A 239 5.61 8.14 -11.23
N HIS A 240 5.08 8.03 -12.45
CA HIS A 240 4.11 7.03 -12.95
C HIS A 240 2.93 6.75 -12.01
N SER A 241 2.47 7.77 -11.28
CA SER A 241 1.43 7.62 -10.25
C SER A 241 0.64 8.90 -10.06
N VAL A 242 -0.68 8.82 -10.31
CA VAL A 242 -1.65 9.90 -10.05
C VAL A 242 -1.58 10.34 -8.58
N HIS A 243 -1.48 9.39 -7.65
CA HIS A 243 -1.38 9.66 -6.20
C HIS A 243 -0.15 10.48 -5.86
N ARG A 244 1.04 10.11 -6.36
CA ARG A 244 2.29 10.83 -6.06
C ARG A 244 2.24 12.27 -6.58
N VAL A 245 1.65 12.49 -7.76
CA VAL A 245 1.41 13.83 -8.31
C VAL A 245 0.39 14.60 -7.46
N ALA A 246 -0.71 13.96 -7.04
CA ALA A 246 -1.74 14.57 -6.20
C ALA A 246 -1.16 15.05 -4.86
N LYS A 247 -0.37 14.20 -4.19
CA LYS A 247 0.31 14.51 -2.92
C LYS A 247 1.32 15.65 -3.07
N GLU A 248 2.12 15.66 -4.14
CA GLU A 248 3.16 16.67 -4.36
C GLU A 248 2.57 18.04 -4.74
N ARG A 249 1.53 18.06 -5.58
CA ARG A 249 0.78 19.28 -5.94
C ARG A 249 -0.23 19.73 -4.88
N GLN A 250 -0.41 18.95 -3.81
CA GLN A 250 -1.42 19.15 -2.76
C GLN A 250 -2.87 19.24 -3.30
N LEU A 251 -3.17 18.45 -4.34
CA LEU A 251 -4.47 18.38 -5.01
C LEU A 251 -5.17 17.03 -4.77
N LYS A 252 -6.48 16.96 -5.03
CA LYS A 252 -7.22 15.69 -5.05
C LYS A 252 -6.85 14.88 -6.29
N GLU A 253 -6.80 13.55 -6.18
CA GLU A 253 -6.49 12.69 -7.35
C GLU A 253 -7.47 12.89 -8.50
N SER A 254 -8.76 13.10 -8.23
CA SER A 254 -9.76 13.38 -9.30
C SER A 254 -9.45 14.67 -10.07
N THR A 255 -8.77 15.64 -9.44
CA THR A 255 -8.26 16.85 -10.11
C THR A 255 -7.06 16.49 -10.99
N ILE A 256 -6.12 15.68 -10.50
CA ILE A 256 -4.99 15.20 -11.30
C ILE A 256 -5.43 14.35 -12.49
N ARG A 257 -6.37 13.41 -12.31
CA ARG A 257 -6.96 12.64 -13.42
C ARG A 257 -7.64 13.57 -14.44
N THR A 258 -8.36 14.60 -13.98
CA THR A 258 -8.92 15.63 -14.88
C THR A 258 -7.83 16.39 -15.65
N HIS A 259 -6.70 16.73 -15.04
CA HIS A 259 -5.57 17.34 -15.75
C HIS A 259 -4.89 16.38 -16.76
N LEU A 260 -4.78 15.08 -16.40
CA LEU A 260 -4.19 14.07 -17.27
C LEU A 260 -5.14 13.68 -18.41
N ALA A 261 -6.45 13.94 -18.31
CA ALA A 261 -7.38 13.78 -19.42
C ALA A 261 -6.98 14.65 -20.63
N ALA A 262 -6.54 15.89 -20.43
CA ALA A 262 -6.03 16.72 -21.52
C ALA A 262 -4.76 16.12 -22.17
N ALA A 263 -3.87 15.52 -21.37
CA ALA A 263 -2.69 14.81 -21.88
C ALA A 263 -3.05 13.52 -22.66
N ILE A 264 -4.14 12.83 -22.28
CA ILE A 264 -4.70 11.71 -23.05
C ILE A 264 -5.31 12.20 -24.37
N GLU A 265 -6.10 13.28 -24.35
CA GLU A 265 -6.79 13.84 -25.52
C GLU A 265 -5.81 14.30 -26.62
N VAL A 266 -4.62 14.81 -26.23
CA VAL A 266 -3.53 15.15 -27.19
C VAL A 266 -2.56 13.99 -27.50
N GLY A 267 -2.82 12.77 -27.01
CA GLY A 267 -2.06 11.56 -27.31
C GLY A 267 -0.75 11.35 -26.53
N LEU A 268 -0.47 12.14 -25.49
CA LEU A 268 0.75 12.04 -24.67
C LEU A 268 0.73 10.89 -23.64
N ILE A 269 -0.45 10.33 -23.34
CA ILE A 269 -0.60 9.15 -22.48
C ILE A 269 -1.74 8.27 -23.01
N PRO A 270 -1.53 6.95 -23.23
CA PRO A 270 -2.63 5.99 -23.40
C PRO A 270 -3.44 5.84 -22.09
N VAL A 271 -4.77 5.91 -22.17
CA VAL A 271 -5.70 5.98 -21.01
C VAL A 271 -5.52 4.83 -20.00
N GLU A 272 -5.00 3.69 -20.45
CA GLU A 272 -4.71 2.50 -19.67
C GLU A 272 -3.76 2.77 -18.49
N HIS A 273 -2.84 3.73 -18.64
CA HIS A 273 -1.87 4.10 -17.60
C HIS A 273 -2.45 5.04 -16.53
N VAL A 274 -3.72 5.46 -16.65
CA VAL A 274 -4.38 6.43 -15.75
C VAL A 274 -5.69 5.88 -15.17
N VAL A 275 -6.38 4.98 -15.89
CA VAL A 275 -7.64 4.34 -15.45
C VAL A 275 -7.59 2.83 -15.68
N THR A 276 -7.88 2.06 -14.62
CA THR A 276 -7.85 0.58 -14.65
C THR A 276 -8.91 0.01 -15.59
N GLU A 277 -8.67 -1.17 -16.15
CA GLU A 277 -9.58 -1.77 -17.14
C GLU A 277 -10.99 -2.00 -16.60
N LYS A 278 -11.12 -2.51 -15.38
CA LYS A 278 -12.41 -2.65 -14.70
C LYS A 278 -13.18 -1.32 -14.65
N GLN A 279 -12.50 -0.20 -14.38
CA GLN A 279 -13.12 1.13 -14.40
C GLN A 279 -13.44 1.60 -15.83
N ARG A 280 -12.54 1.38 -16.80
CA ARG A 280 -12.80 1.72 -18.22
C ARG A 280 -14.05 1.00 -18.73
N ASN A 281 -14.21 -0.28 -18.42
CA ASN A 281 -15.34 -1.10 -18.86
C ASN A 281 -16.66 -0.64 -18.20
N ILE A 282 -16.66 -0.36 -16.88
CA ILE A 282 -17.81 0.22 -16.17
C ILE A 282 -18.20 1.60 -16.74
N ILE A 283 -17.22 2.43 -17.10
CA ILE A 283 -17.47 3.75 -17.71
C ILE A 283 -18.00 3.59 -19.14
N ALA A 284 -17.46 2.66 -19.93
CA ALA A 284 -17.92 2.39 -21.29
C ALA A 284 -19.37 1.89 -21.32
N GLU A 285 -19.75 0.99 -20.41
CA GLU A 285 -21.13 0.52 -20.24
C GLU A 285 -22.08 1.67 -19.86
N ALA A 286 -21.64 2.58 -18.99
CA ALA A 286 -22.41 3.77 -18.62
C ALA A 286 -22.55 4.75 -19.80
N VAL A 287 -21.47 5.00 -20.54
CA VAL A 287 -21.45 5.85 -21.74
C VAL A 287 -22.33 5.26 -22.84
N GLY A 288 -22.40 3.94 -23.00
CA GLY A 288 -23.32 3.28 -23.93
C GLY A 288 -24.80 3.49 -23.60
N LYS A 289 -25.14 3.78 -22.34
CA LYS A 289 -26.53 3.96 -21.87
C LYS A 289 -27.01 5.42 -21.88
N VAL A 290 -26.12 6.40 -21.70
CA VAL A 290 -26.49 7.84 -21.71
C VAL A 290 -25.89 8.64 -22.87
N GLY A 291 -24.93 8.07 -23.60
CA GLY A 291 -24.14 8.76 -24.62
C GLY A 291 -22.94 9.51 -24.04
N PRO A 292 -21.86 9.71 -24.84
CA PRO A 292 -20.62 10.35 -24.37
C PRO A 292 -20.81 11.83 -23.99
N ASN A 293 -21.84 12.47 -24.53
CA ASN A 293 -22.13 13.90 -24.34
C ASN A 293 -23.01 14.19 -23.11
N ALA A 294 -23.48 13.17 -22.37
CA ALA A 294 -24.41 13.33 -21.24
C ALA A 294 -23.83 14.07 -20.00
N GLY A 295 -22.55 14.46 -20.06
CA GLY A 295 -21.84 15.07 -18.95
C GLY A 295 -21.39 14.06 -17.90
N LYS A 296 -20.28 14.38 -17.23
CA LYS A 296 -19.58 13.46 -16.31
C LYS A 296 -20.48 12.95 -15.17
N GLY A 297 -21.41 13.79 -14.68
CA GLY A 297 -22.34 13.43 -13.60
C GLY A 297 -23.37 12.36 -13.99
N ALA A 298 -23.93 12.41 -15.20
CA ALA A 298 -24.88 11.40 -15.67
C ALA A 298 -24.20 10.03 -15.85
N ILE A 299 -22.97 10.04 -16.37
CA ILE A 299 -22.15 8.83 -16.56
C ILE A 299 -21.79 8.22 -15.19
N VAL A 300 -21.30 9.02 -14.22
CA VAL A 300 -21.05 8.52 -12.85
C VAL A 300 -22.32 7.93 -12.23
N LYS A 301 -23.47 8.63 -12.29
CA LYS A 301 -24.75 8.15 -11.75
C LYS A 301 -25.21 6.83 -12.39
N THR A 302 -24.99 6.67 -13.70
CA THR A 302 -25.37 5.47 -14.47
C THR A 302 -24.42 4.29 -14.23
N SER A 303 -23.16 4.56 -13.90
CA SER A 303 -22.11 3.54 -13.76
C SER A 303 -22.31 2.55 -12.61
N ARG A 304 -23.08 2.91 -11.57
CA ARG A 304 -23.39 2.09 -10.38
C ARG A 304 -22.19 1.50 -9.59
N GLY A 305 -20.95 1.80 -9.99
CA GLY A 305 -19.71 1.31 -9.37
C GLY A 305 -18.84 2.41 -8.76
N PRO A 306 -17.69 2.06 -8.18
CA PRO A 306 -16.77 3.01 -7.55
C PRO A 306 -15.94 3.79 -8.59
N VAL A 307 -16.61 4.72 -9.28
CA VAL A 307 -16.05 5.55 -10.35
C VAL A 307 -16.14 7.03 -9.97
N CYS A 308 -15.07 7.79 -10.21
CA CYS A 308 -15.03 9.24 -9.97
C CYS A 308 -15.03 10.07 -11.26
N TYR A 309 -15.39 11.35 -11.13
CA TYR A 309 -15.41 12.35 -12.22
C TYR A 309 -14.10 12.44 -13.02
N GLY A 310 -12.95 12.22 -12.36
CA GLY A 310 -11.64 12.23 -13.01
C GLY A 310 -11.40 11.02 -13.92
N GLU A 311 -11.89 9.84 -13.55
CA GLU A 311 -11.75 8.62 -14.38
C GLU A 311 -12.65 8.70 -15.61
N VAL A 312 -13.89 9.20 -15.45
CA VAL A 312 -14.78 9.52 -16.57
C VAL A 312 -14.14 10.56 -17.51
N ALA A 313 -13.43 11.57 -16.98
CA ALA A 313 -12.72 12.53 -17.81
C ALA A 313 -11.61 11.86 -18.65
N CYS A 314 -10.80 10.99 -18.06
CA CYS A 314 -9.75 10.26 -18.78
C CYS A 314 -10.30 9.31 -19.85
N VAL A 315 -11.40 8.60 -19.58
CA VAL A 315 -12.02 7.69 -20.57
C VAL A 315 -12.65 8.47 -21.73
N LEU A 316 -13.40 9.53 -21.46
CA LEU A 316 -13.95 10.39 -22.53
C LEU A 316 -12.85 11.05 -23.37
N ALA A 317 -11.72 11.42 -22.78
CA ALA A 317 -10.54 11.87 -23.51
C ALA A 317 -9.94 10.77 -24.38
N GLY A 318 -9.81 9.54 -23.85
CA GLY A 318 -9.32 8.38 -24.60
C GLY A 318 -10.21 7.99 -25.79
N MET A 319 -11.52 8.23 -25.71
CA MET A 319 -12.46 8.04 -26.83
C MET A 319 -12.35 9.09 -27.94
N LYS A 320 -11.75 10.25 -27.66
CA LYS A 320 -11.49 11.32 -28.63
C LYS A 320 -10.06 11.32 -29.18
N ALA A 321 -9.12 10.77 -28.41
CA ALA A 321 -7.71 10.77 -28.76
C ALA A 321 -7.51 10.13 -30.14
N PRO A 322 -6.69 10.71 -31.03
CA PRO A 322 -6.46 10.15 -32.36
C PRO A 322 -5.88 8.74 -32.23
N SER A 323 -6.49 7.77 -32.90
CA SER A 323 -6.10 6.37 -32.85
C SER A 323 -4.62 6.22 -33.22
N ALA A 324 -3.78 5.78 -32.27
CA ALA A 324 -2.35 5.70 -32.46
C ALA A 324 -2.00 4.79 -33.65
N PRO A 325 -1.11 5.22 -34.57
CA PRO A 325 -0.76 4.41 -35.74
C PRO A 325 -0.03 3.15 -35.30
N GLY A 326 -0.58 1.98 -35.64
CA GLY A 326 0.08 0.68 -35.41
C GLY A 326 -0.61 -0.28 -34.43
N ARG A 327 -1.95 -0.37 -34.43
CA ARG A 327 -2.67 -1.56 -33.93
C ARG A 327 -3.71 -2.04 -34.93
N ARG A 328 -3.34 -3.06 -35.69
CA ARG A 328 -4.20 -4.09 -36.29
C ARG A 328 -3.71 -5.44 -35.75
#